data_AF-A0A4Q2XXQ9-F1
#
_entry.id   AF-A0A4Q2XXQ9-F1
#
_cell.length_a   1.000
_cell.length_b   1.000
_cell.length_c   1.000
_cell.angle_alpha   90.00
_cell.angle_beta   90.00
_cell.angle_gamma   90.00
#
_symmetry.space_group_name_H-M   'P 1'
#
loop_
_entity.id
_entity.type
_entity.pdbx_description
1 polymer ?
#
loop_
_entity_poly.entity_id
_entity_poly.type
_entity_poly.pdbx_seq_one_letter_code
_entity_poly.pdbx_strand_id
1 'polypeptide(L)'
;MKSTTVFATALLSFSLTLPAALHARDLQPRPADAYFEKYEGWQAPATPGAYIKDGDRLAICGDSITEQKMYSRIMEAYLTACVPQLHITCRQYGWSGEQASGFVKRLTNDVLRFKPTIATTCYGMNDHRYVPYAERIGAEYVKNQKESLRLFKEEGVRVVLGSPGTIGLMPSWVKTATGTQQDLNLSLLKLRNLDIELAEQEGVRFADVYWPMLTAGFTAQQKYGKDYMISGKDGVHPGWAGQTVMAYAFLKGLGLTGEIGTLTWDATAGTATASGGHELNAATHTELKLTSTRYPFCAPEGDLSKDDNIRSAMALIPFNESLNRFILVVKNAPAENCAVTWGPTTRTYSKAALEKGINLAADFADNPFSGSFENVSKAVFAKQDYETRQIKQLFHGPEGAADLDATAALTEKARAPLVEALKKSLVPVAHTITIKAA
;
A
#
# COMPACT_ATOMS: atom_id res chain seq x y z
N MET A 1 -71.83 -32.36 7.57
CA MET A 1 -72.07 -32.84 8.95
C MET A 1 -70.74 -33.32 9.51
N LYS A 2 -70.26 -32.71 10.61
CA LYS A 2 -69.12 -33.10 11.49
C LYS A 2 -67.72 -33.08 10.82
N SER A 3 -66.93 -32.02 10.95
CA SER A 3 -66.05 -31.65 12.09
C SER A 3 -65.25 -32.81 12.66
N THR A 4 -63.92 -32.81 12.44
CA THR A 4 -62.92 -32.82 13.52
C THR A 4 -61.56 -32.30 13.01
N THR A 5 -61.02 -31.31 13.73
CA THR A 5 -59.66 -30.78 13.64
C THR A 5 -58.67 -31.71 14.32
N VAL A 6 -57.48 -31.95 13.74
CA VAL A 6 -56.29 -32.42 14.48
C VAL A 6 -55.04 -31.70 13.96
N PHE A 7 -54.37 -31.00 14.86
CA PHE A 7 -53.03 -30.43 14.72
C PHE A 7 -51.97 -31.53 14.83
N ALA A 8 -50.91 -31.49 14.01
CA ALA A 8 -49.64 -32.17 14.32
C ALA A 8 -48.44 -31.50 13.62
N THR A 9 -47.78 -30.63 14.37
CA THR A 9 -46.33 -30.55 14.62
C THR A 9 -45.35 -30.56 13.43
N ALA A 10 -44.73 -29.40 13.21
CA ALA A 10 -43.54 -29.23 12.38
C ALA A 10 -42.32 -29.97 12.97
N LEU A 11 -41.62 -30.75 12.13
CA LEU A 11 -40.29 -31.28 12.45
C LEU A 11 -39.27 -30.14 12.35
N LEU A 12 -38.67 -29.79 13.48
CA LEU A 12 -37.41 -29.03 13.52
C LEU A 12 -36.28 -29.92 12.97
N SER A 13 -35.65 -29.47 11.90
CA SER A 13 -34.35 -29.96 11.44
C SER A 13 -33.27 -29.53 12.44
N PHE A 14 -32.71 -30.49 13.18
CA PHE A 14 -31.49 -30.29 13.96
C PHE A 14 -30.30 -30.18 13.01
N SER A 15 -29.81 -28.97 12.79
CA SER A 15 -28.49 -28.75 12.21
C SER A 15 -27.43 -29.14 13.25
N LEU A 16 -26.73 -30.26 13.03
CA LEU A 16 -25.52 -30.57 13.80
C LEU A 16 -24.46 -29.52 13.50
N THR A 17 -24.23 -28.62 14.45
CA THR A 17 -23.01 -27.81 14.51
C THR A 17 -21.85 -28.74 14.88
N LEU A 18 -20.97 -29.05 13.93
CA LEU A 18 -19.67 -29.63 14.26
C LEU A 18 -18.91 -28.64 15.16
N PRO A 19 -18.31 -29.07 16.27
CA PRO A 19 -17.37 -28.23 17.00
C PRO A 19 -16.18 -27.95 16.09
N ALA A 20 -15.94 -26.67 15.79
CA ALA A 20 -14.72 -26.25 15.13
C ALA A 20 -13.54 -26.68 16.00
N ALA A 21 -12.75 -27.64 15.54
CA ALA A 21 -11.48 -27.94 16.15
C ALA A 21 -10.65 -26.64 16.10
N LEU A 22 -10.30 -26.10 17.28
CA LEU A 22 -9.32 -25.04 17.40
C LEU A 22 -7.98 -25.58 16.91
N HIS A 23 -7.74 -25.50 15.60
CA HIS A 23 -6.40 -25.67 15.07
C HIS A 23 -5.55 -24.52 15.63
N ALA A 24 -4.41 -24.87 16.23
CA ALA A 24 -3.43 -23.88 16.65
C ALA A 24 -3.10 -23.00 15.44
N ARG A 25 -3.22 -21.67 15.60
CA ARG A 25 -2.99 -20.73 14.51
C ARG A 25 -1.50 -20.65 14.21
N ASP A 26 -1.14 -20.75 12.94
CA ASP A 26 0.25 -20.63 12.52
C ASP A 26 0.82 -19.26 12.88
N LEU A 27 2.06 -19.25 13.34
CA LEU A 27 2.78 -18.03 13.68
C LEU A 27 3.60 -17.54 12.48
N GLN A 28 3.67 -16.22 12.36
CA GLN A 28 4.55 -15.54 11.42
C GLN A 28 6.01 -15.92 11.72
N PRO A 29 6.81 -16.29 10.71
CA PRO A 29 8.23 -16.54 10.91
C PRO A 29 8.93 -15.34 11.54
N ARG A 30 9.60 -15.58 12.67
CA ARG A 30 10.33 -14.56 13.42
C ARG A 30 11.79 -14.52 12.98
N PRO A 31 12.41 -13.33 12.85
CA PRO A 31 13.85 -13.24 12.75
C PRO A 31 14.51 -13.91 13.97
N ALA A 32 15.66 -14.54 13.75
CA ALA A 32 16.41 -15.25 14.79
C ALA A 32 17.17 -14.26 15.70
N ASP A 33 16.44 -13.50 16.50
CA ASP A 33 16.97 -12.53 17.47
C ASP A 33 16.06 -12.47 18.71
N ALA A 34 16.67 -12.34 19.90
CA ALA A 34 15.97 -12.29 21.19
C ALA A 34 14.94 -11.15 21.28
N TYR A 35 15.13 -10.07 20.50
CA TYR A 35 14.16 -8.98 20.37
C TYR A 35 12.76 -9.50 20.03
N PHE A 36 12.64 -10.52 19.18
CA PHE A 36 11.37 -11.05 18.68
C PHE A 36 10.73 -12.12 19.58
N GLU A 37 11.36 -12.49 20.71
CA GLU A 37 10.88 -13.59 21.57
C GLU A 37 9.44 -13.40 22.06
N LYS A 38 9.05 -12.16 22.39
CA LYS A 38 7.71 -11.82 22.88
C LYS A 38 6.69 -11.50 21.77
N TYR A 39 7.14 -11.41 20.52
CA TYR A 39 6.30 -10.98 19.40
C TYR A 39 5.63 -12.18 18.73
N GLU A 40 4.52 -12.64 19.31
CA GLU A 40 3.69 -13.72 18.78
C GLU A 40 2.72 -13.23 17.69
N GLY A 41 3.26 -12.88 16.52
CA GLY A 41 2.46 -12.50 15.37
C GLY A 41 1.80 -13.70 14.71
N TRP A 42 0.49 -13.64 14.49
CA TRP A 42 -0.20 -14.65 13.68
C TRP A 42 0.19 -14.52 12.21
N GLN A 43 0.29 -15.66 11.52
CA GLN A 43 0.55 -15.69 10.09
C GLN A 43 -0.57 -14.93 9.37
N ALA A 44 -0.20 -13.89 8.62
CA ALA A 44 -1.16 -13.14 7.81
C ALA A 44 -1.73 -14.03 6.69
N PRO A 45 -3.04 -13.91 6.35
CA PRO A 45 -3.64 -14.68 5.27
C PRO A 45 -2.95 -14.37 3.94
N ALA A 46 -2.83 -15.38 3.09
CA ALA A 46 -2.32 -15.18 1.74
C ALA A 46 -3.24 -14.24 0.94
N THR A 47 -2.67 -13.45 0.04
CA THR A 47 -3.40 -12.52 -0.83
C THR A 47 -3.39 -13.01 -2.29
N PRO A 48 -4.11 -14.10 -2.64
CA PRO A 48 -4.03 -14.66 -3.98
C PRO A 48 -4.65 -13.72 -5.03
N GLY A 49 -3.90 -13.47 -6.10
CA GLY A 49 -4.37 -12.72 -7.27
C GLY A 49 -4.71 -11.26 -7.03
N ALA A 50 -5.11 -10.57 -8.10
CA ALA A 50 -5.55 -9.18 -8.04
C ALA A 50 -6.86 -9.04 -7.24
N TYR A 51 -6.87 -8.18 -6.22
CA TYR A 51 -8.13 -7.75 -5.62
C TYR A 51 -8.68 -6.59 -6.42
N ILE A 52 -7.83 -5.62 -6.68
CA ILE A 52 -8.19 -4.40 -7.38
C ILE A 52 -8.56 -4.74 -8.83
N LYS A 53 -9.58 -4.06 -9.34
CA LYS A 53 -10.16 -4.28 -10.67
C LYS A 53 -10.05 -3.00 -11.49
N ASP A 54 -10.12 -3.18 -12.81
CA ASP A 54 -10.20 -2.04 -13.72
C ASP A 54 -11.37 -1.11 -13.36
N GLY A 55 -11.10 0.20 -13.36
CA GLY A 55 -12.07 1.25 -13.05
C GLY A 55 -12.45 1.40 -11.57
N ASP A 56 -11.74 0.74 -10.66
CA ASP A 56 -12.01 0.87 -9.22
C ASP A 56 -11.80 2.31 -8.71
N ARG A 57 -12.65 2.69 -7.75
CA ARG A 57 -12.56 3.93 -6.98
C ARG A 57 -12.10 3.59 -5.58
N LEU A 58 -10.82 3.81 -5.30
CA LEU A 58 -10.16 3.48 -4.05
C LEU A 58 -10.28 4.60 -3.02
N ALA A 59 -10.92 4.31 -1.90
CA ALA A 59 -10.88 5.14 -0.69
C ALA A 59 -9.72 4.73 0.22
N ILE A 60 -8.81 5.64 0.53
CA ILE A 60 -7.67 5.39 1.44
C ILE A 60 -8.00 6.03 2.80
N CYS A 61 -8.47 5.23 3.75
CA CYS A 61 -8.98 5.69 5.05
C CYS A 61 -7.98 5.38 6.19
N GLY A 62 -7.86 6.31 7.13
CA GLY A 62 -7.07 6.11 8.34
C GLY A 62 -6.94 7.40 9.14
N ASP A 63 -6.03 7.39 10.11
CA ASP A 63 -5.85 8.45 11.10
C ASP A 63 -4.85 9.55 10.67
N SER A 64 -4.10 10.11 11.64
CA SER A 64 -3.05 11.12 11.41
C SER A 64 -1.99 10.65 10.43
N ILE A 65 -1.64 9.37 10.44
CA ILE A 65 -0.58 8.83 9.57
C ILE A 65 -1.03 8.87 8.10
N THR A 66 -2.34 8.71 7.87
CA THR A 66 -2.95 8.85 6.54
C THR A 66 -3.06 10.32 6.15
N GLU A 67 -3.40 11.20 7.10
CA GLU A 67 -3.49 12.65 6.85
C GLU A 67 -2.14 13.27 6.43
N GLN A 68 -1.00 12.66 6.79
CA GLN A 68 0.32 13.03 6.28
C GLN A 68 0.44 12.89 4.76
N LYS A 69 -0.44 12.11 4.12
CA LYS A 69 -0.53 11.88 2.66
C LYS A 69 0.68 11.19 2.03
N MET A 70 1.60 10.61 2.80
CA MET A 70 2.83 10.06 2.24
C MET A 70 2.59 8.68 1.62
N TYR A 71 2.10 7.69 2.38
CA TYR A 71 1.82 6.36 1.83
C TYR A 71 0.67 6.39 0.81
N SER A 72 -0.35 7.23 1.02
CA SER A 72 -1.46 7.40 0.08
C SER A 72 -1.00 8.05 -1.23
N ARG A 73 -0.02 8.96 -1.19
CA ARG A 73 0.62 9.51 -2.40
C ARG A 73 1.43 8.45 -3.13
N ILE A 74 2.21 7.63 -2.42
CA ILE A 74 2.98 6.53 -3.02
C ILE A 74 2.02 5.54 -3.69
N MET A 75 0.94 5.15 -3.03
CA MET A 75 -0.08 4.24 -3.57
C MET A 75 -0.74 4.82 -4.82
N GLU A 76 -1.23 6.05 -4.80
CA GLU A 76 -1.92 6.63 -5.95
C GLU A 76 -0.96 6.89 -7.12
N ALA A 77 0.28 7.33 -6.86
CA ALA A 77 1.30 7.49 -7.90
C ALA A 77 1.64 6.13 -8.54
N TYR A 78 1.77 5.06 -7.74
CA TYR A 78 1.97 3.70 -8.24
C TYR A 78 0.80 3.25 -9.10
N LEU A 79 -0.44 3.41 -8.61
CA LEU A 79 -1.65 2.99 -9.32
C LEU A 79 -1.85 3.77 -10.63
N THR A 80 -1.44 5.03 -10.67
CA THR A 80 -1.53 5.89 -11.85
C THR A 80 -0.45 5.54 -12.88
N ALA A 81 0.81 5.41 -12.47
CA ALA A 81 1.94 5.32 -13.40
C ALA A 81 2.40 3.87 -13.66
N CYS A 82 2.33 3.00 -12.66
CA CYS A 82 2.85 1.64 -12.72
C CYS A 82 1.80 0.61 -13.13
N VAL A 83 0.50 0.93 -13.08
CA VAL A 83 -0.59 0.06 -13.55
C VAL A 83 -1.72 0.89 -14.22
N PRO A 84 -1.40 1.80 -15.16
CA PRO A 84 -2.38 2.71 -15.75
C PRO A 84 -3.54 1.99 -16.44
N GLN A 85 -3.32 0.76 -16.91
CA GLN A 85 -4.35 -0.08 -17.53
C GLN A 85 -5.50 -0.47 -16.60
N LEU A 86 -5.36 -0.28 -15.29
CA LEU A 86 -6.42 -0.54 -14.31
C LEU A 86 -7.33 0.68 -14.09
N HIS A 87 -7.02 1.85 -14.66
CA HIS A 87 -7.83 3.07 -14.58
C HIS A 87 -8.34 3.41 -13.16
N ILE A 88 -7.49 3.18 -12.16
CA ILE A 88 -7.85 3.37 -10.76
C ILE A 88 -7.91 4.86 -10.46
N THR A 89 -8.95 5.26 -9.72
CA THR A 89 -9.00 6.59 -9.12
C THR A 89 -8.91 6.45 -7.62
N CYS A 90 -8.17 7.34 -6.96
CA CYS A 90 -8.04 7.33 -5.50
C CYS A 90 -8.59 8.62 -4.90
N ARG A 91 -9.02 8.52 -3.64
CA ARG A 91 -9.20 9.64 -2.73
C ARG A 91 -8.74 9.22 -1.34
N GLN A 92 -8.02 10.10 -0.65
CA GLN A 92 -7.61 9.85 0.74
C GLN A 92 -8.56 10.52 1.74
N TYR A 93 -8.69 9.90 2.91
CA TYR A 93 -9.61 10.26 3.98
C TYR A 93 -8.92 10.22 5.35
N GLY A 94 -7.68 10.69 5.42
CA GLY A 94 -6.92 10.77 6.66
C GLY A 94 -7.46 11.79 7.65
N TRP A 95 -7.52 11.43 8.92
CA TRP A 95 -7.98 12.31 10.00
C TRP A 95 -7.16 12.17 11.29
N SER A 96 -6.44 13.22 11.66
CA SER A 96 -5.55 13.25 12.81
C SER A 96 -6.26 13.04 14.14
N GLY A 97 -5.68 12.17 14.97
CA GLY A 97 -6.21 11.76 16.28
C GLY A 97 -7.43 10.84 16.21
N GLU A 98 -7.86 10.42 15.02
CA GLU A 98 -9.03 9.56 14.85
C GLU A 98 -8.76 8.13 15.36
N GLN A 99 -9.75 7.58 16.06
CA GLN A 99 -9.91 6.16 16.34
C GLN A 99 -10.95 5.57 15.38
N ALA A 100 -11.00 4.25 15.23
CA ALA A 100 -12.01 3.59 14.38
C ALA A 100 -13.46 4.00 14.72
N SER A 101 -13.74 4.32 16.00
CA SER A 101 -15.05 4.85 16.43
C SER A 101 -15.40 6.23 15.84
N GLY A 102 -14.40 7.09 15.65
CA GLY A 102 -14.56 8.38 14.97
C GLY A 102 -14.84 8.18 13.49
N PHE A 103 -14.10 7.27 12.86
CA PHE A 103 -14.26 6.95 11.45
C PHE A 103 -15.68 6.46 11.13
N VAL A 104 -16.20 5.52 11.92
CA VAL A 104 -17.57 5.01 11.78
C VAL A 104 -18.61 6.14 11.74
N LYS A 105 -18.44 7.18 12.57
CA LYS A 105 -19.40 8.31 12.65
C LYS A 105 -19.44 9.16 11.38
N ARG A 106 -18.33 9.27 10.65
CA ARG A 106 -18.23 10.11 9.45
C ARG A 106 -18.24 9.31 8.15
N LEU A 107 -18.10 7.99 8.20
CA LEU A 107 -17.93 7.11 7.05
C LEU A 107 -18.98 7.35 5.94
N THR A 108 -20.26 7.46 6.31
CA THR A 108 -21.33 7.68 5.33
C THR A 108 -21.19 9.02 4.60
N ASN A 109 -21.00 10.10 5.35
CA ASN A 109 -20.99 11.46 4.80
C ASN A 109 -19.70 11.78 4.06
N ASP A 110 -18.57 11.30 4.57
CA ASP A 110 -17.25 11.66 4.07
C ASP A 110 -16.78 10.70 2.98
N VAL A 111 -17.10 9.41 3.09
CA VAL A 111 -16.52 8.36 2.22
C VAL A 111 -17.57 7.77 1.29
N LEU A 112 -18.61 7.14 1.84
CA LEU A 112 -19.62 6.41 1.05
C LEU A 112 -20.41 7.32 0.11
N ARG A 113 -20.59 8.59 0.47
CA ARG A 113 -21.10 9.66 -0.41
C ARG A 113 -20.46 9.67 -1.80
N PHE A 114 -19.17 9.38 -1.87
CA PHE A 114 -18.42 9.38 -3.13
C PHE A 114 -18.34 8.01 -3.81
N LYS A 115 -19.13 7.06 -3.31
CA LYS A 115 -19.36 5.74 -3.89
C LYS A 115 -18.05 5.01 -4.21
N PRO A 116 -17.11 4.83 -3.27
CA PRO A 116 -15.94 3.99 -3.54
C PRO A 116 -16.40 2.57 -3.94
N THR A 117 -15.57 1.85 -4.68
CA THR A 117 -15.81 0.42 -4.97
C THR A 117 -14.89 -0.49 -4.17
N ILE A 118 -13.81 0.11 -3.65
CA ILE A 118 -12.84 -0.54 -2.79
C ILE A 118 -12.30 0.48 -1.77
N ALA A 119 -12.00 0.03 -0.56
CA ALA A 119 -11.42 0.86 0.49
C ALA A 119 -10.24 0.16 1.17
N THR A 120 -9.27 0.94 1.64
CA THR A 120 -8.28 0.50 2.63
C THR A 120 -8.54 1.21 3.94
N THR A 121 -8.40 0.52 5.08
CA THR A 121 -8.50 1.12 6.41
C THR A 121 -7.19 0.92 7.17
N CYS A 122 -6.68 1.95 7.86
CA CYS A 122 -5.49 1.86 8.70
C CYS A 122 -5.76 2.56 10.05
N TYR A 123 -6.18 1.78 11.05
CA TYR A 123 -6.50 2.26 12.40
C TYR A 123 -5.77 1.38 13.44
N GLY A 124 -5.84 1.75 14.72
CA GLY A 124 -5.19 1.01 15.82
C GLY A 124 -4.19 1.85 16.62
N MET A 125 -3.52 2.83 15.98
CA MET A 125 -2.52 3.66 16.65
C MET A 125 -3.11 4.55 17.74
N ASN A 126 -4.29 5.14 17.51
CA ASN A 126 -5.00 5.87 18.57
C ASN A 126 -5.89 4.94 19.41
N ASP A 127 -6.38 3.84 18.82
CA ASP A 127 -7.31 2.90 19.46
C ASP A 127 -6.65 2.13 20.61
N HIS A 128 -5.35 1.84 20.54
CA HIS A 128 -4.63 1.20 21.65
C HIS A 128 -4.34 2.15 22.83
N ARG A 129 -4.65 3.45 22.68
CA ARG A 129 -4.59 4.49 23.71
C ARG A 129 -3.21 4.72 24.33
N TYR A 130 -2.14 4.25 23.68
CA TYR A 130 -0.77 4.38 24.15
C TYR A 130 -0.54 3.74 25.53
N VAL A 131 -1.22 2.62 25.80
CA VAL A 131 -1.08 1.83 27.03
C VAL A 131 -0.89 0.33 26.71
N PRO A 132 -0.41 -0.48 27.68
CA PRO A 132 -0.39 -1.93 27.53
C PRO A 132 -1.78 -2.49 27.21
N TYR A 133 -1.82 -3.61 26.48
CA TYR A 133 -3.08 -4.20 26.04
C TYR A 133 -4.00 -4.55 27.22
N ALA A 134 -5.30 -4.32 27.02
CA ALA A 134 -6.36 -4.80 27.90
C ALA A 134 -7.53 -5.27 27.01
N GLU A 135 -8.27 -6.30 27.44
CA GLU A 135 -9.34 -6.88 26.60
C GLU A 135 -10.40 -5.88 26.15
N ARG A 136 -10.72 -4.88 26.97
CA ARG A 136 -11.65 -3.80 26.61
C ARG A 136 -11.17 -2.98 25.40
N ILE A 137 -9.86 -2.81 25.22
CA ILE A 137 -9.26 -2.09 24.09
C ILE A 137 -9.49 -2.90 22.81
N GLY A 138 -9.14 -4.19 22.84
CA GLY A 138 -9.37 -5.09 21.72
C GLY A 138 -10.85 -5.21 21.35
N ALA A 139 -11.72 -5.37 22.34
CA ALA A 139 -13.17 -5.48 22.13
C ALA A 139 -13.77 -4.22 21.49
N GLU A 140 -13.39 -3.03 21.95
CA GLU A 140 -13.85 -1.76 21.37
C GLU A 140 -13.30 -1.56 19.95
N TYR A 141 -12.03 -1.86 19.73
CA TYR A 141 -11.39 -1.79 18.41
C TYR A 141 -12.11 -2.71 17.40
N VAL A 142 -12.27 -3.99 17.73
CA VAL A 142 -12.96 -4.98 16.88
C VAL A 142 -14.40 -4.57 16.60
N LYS A 143 -15.13 -4.07 17.61
CA LYS A 143 -16.50 -3.57 17.42
C LYS A 143 -16.56 -2.49 16.34
N ASN A 144 -15.67 -1.50 16.40
CA ASN A 144 -15.71 -0.36 15.47
C ASN A 144 -15.20 -0.75 14.08
N GLN A 145 -14.16 -1.58 13.98
CA GLN A 145 -13.68 -2.12 12.70
C GLN A 145 -14.77 -2.98 12.04
N LYS A 146 -15.45 -3.85 12.79
CA LYS A 146 -16.56 -4.65 12.27
C LYS A 146 -17.71 -3.78 11.77
N GLU A 147 -18.01 -2.70 12.47
CA GLU A 147 -19.05 -1.76 12.04
C GLU A 147 -18.68 -1.01 10.76
N SER A 148 -17.43 -0.56 10.61
CA SER A 148 -16.97 0.07 9.37
C SER A 148 -17.01 -0.91 8.19
N LEU A 149 -16.60 -2.17 8.40
CA LEU A 149 -16.71 -3.23 7.40
C LEU A 149 -18.16 -3.51 7.01
N ARG A 150 -19.09 -3.56 7.98
CA ARG A 150 -20.53 -3.72 7.71
C ARG A 150 -21.05 -2.61 6.79
N LEU A 151 -20.77 -1.35 7.13
CA LEU A 151 -21.21 -0.18 6.36
C LEU A 151 -20.62 -0.18 4.94
N PHE A 152 -19.35 -0.56 4.77
CA PHE A 152 -18.76 -0.72 3.44
C PHE A 152 -19.44 -1.83 2.63
N LYS A 153 -19.70 -2.99 3.24
CA LYS A 153 -20.33 -4.13 2.57
C LYS A 153 -21.77 -3.84 2.14
N GLU A 154 -22.53 -3.09 2.94
CA GLU A 154 -23.89 -2.67 2.60
C GLU A 154 -23.94 -1.82 1.32
N GLU A 155 -22.88 -1.05 1.05
CA GLU A 155 -22.71 -0.27 -0.17
C GLU A 155 -21.94 -1.04 -1.28
N GLY A 156 -21.68 -2.34 -1.09
CA GLY A 156 -20.97 -3.18 -2.06
C GLY A 156 -19.47 -2.86 -2.19
N VAL A 157 -18.88 -2.17 -1.21
CA VAL A 157 -17.48 -1.77 -1.20
C VAL A 157 -16.61 -2.91 -0.69
N ARG A 158 -15.59 -3.27 -1.46
CA ARG A 158 -14.58 -4.26 -1.06
C ARG A 158 -13.56 -3.63 -0.12
N VAL A 159 -12.99 -4.39 0.82
CA VAL A 159 -12.08 -3.81 1.82
C VAL A 159 -10.76 -4.56 1.89
N VAL A 160 -9.68 -3.77 2.00
CA VAL A 160 -8.36 -4.21 2.48
C VAL A 160 -8.16 -3.63 3.88
N LEU A 161 -8.36 -4.46 4.90
CA LEU A 161 -8.15 -4.12 6.30
C LEU A 161 -6.66 -4.08 6.61
N GLY A 162 -6.12 -2.88 6.83
CA GLY A 162 -4.73 -2.69 7.24
C GLY A 162 -4.57 -2.71 8.75
N SER A 163 -3.51 -3.35 9.23
CA SER A 163 -3.11 -3.28 10.63
C SER A 163 -2.53 -1.90 10.99
N PRO A 164 -2.42 -1.53 12.27
CA PRO A 164 -1.59 -0.40 12.66
C PRO A 164 -0.10 -0.64 12.35
N GLY A 165 0.68 0.44 12.37
CA GLY A 165 2.16 0.37 12.36
C GLY A 165 2.74 0.06 13.75
N THR A 166 4.03 0.34 13.92
CA THR A 166 4.78 0.11 15.17
C THR A 166 5.09 1.42 15.89
N ILE A 167 5.42 1.33 17.18
CA ILE A 167 5.89 2.45 18.00
C ILE A 167 7.42 2.43 18.17
N GLY A 168 8.05 3.55 17.86
CA GLY A 168 9.50 3.73 17.95
C GLY A 168 9.99 4.28 19.29
N LEU A 169 9.16 5.04 20.00
CA LEU A 169 9.48 5.68 21.28
C LEU A 169 8.23 5.78 22.14
N MET A 170 8.40 5.94 23.45
CA MET A 170 7.27 6.34 24.30
C MET A 170 6.81 7.74 23.88
N PRO A 171 5.53 7.94 23.53
CA PRO A 171 5.05 9.22 23.00
C PRO A 171 4.92 10.24 24.14
N SER A 172 5.92 11.10 24.29
CA SER A 172 6.04 12.05 25.40
C SER A 172 4.90 13.08 25.48
N TRP A 173 4.21 13.31 24.36
CA TRP A 173 3.05 14.22 24.28
C TRP A 173 1.73 13.58 24.73
N VAL A 174 1.68 12.26 24.92
CA VAL A 174 0.50 11.55 25.42
C VAL A 174 0.62 11.39 26.92
N LYS A 175 0.02 12.31 27.69
CA LYS A 175 0.09 12.34 29.16
C LYS A 175 -0.42 11.07 29.86
N THR A 176 -1.28 10.31 29.19
CA THR A 176 -1.86 9.06 29.70
C THR A 176 -1.08 7.83 29.28
N ALA A 177 0.02 7.96 28.54
CA ALA A 177 0.82 6.83 28.10
C ALA A 177 1.49 6.13 29.30
N THR A 178 1.48 4.81 29.29
CA THR A 178 2.03 3.98 30.38
C THR A 178 2.73 2.74 29.83
N GLY A 179 3.48 2.03 30.68
CA GLY A 179 4.26 0.86 30.30
C GLY A 179 5.58 1.22 29.61
N THR A 180 6.08 0.29 28.80
CA THR A 180 7.32 0.43 28.01
C THR A 180 7.01 0.47 26.51
N GLN A 181 8.00 0.87 25.71
CA GLN A 181 7.89 0.82 24.24
C GLN A 181 7.56 -0.61 23.74
N GLN A 182 8.09 -1.64 24.39
CA GLN A 182 7.77 -3.03 24.06
C GLN A 182 6.31 -3.35 24.40
N ASP A 183 5.79 -2.91 25.55
CA ASP A 183 4.38 -3.13 25.90
C ASP A 183 3.41 -2.47 24.91
N LEU A 184 3.76 -1.27 24.43
CA LEU A 184 2.99 -0.57 23.41
C LEU A 184 3.00 -1.32 22.07
N ASN A 185 4.16 -1.80 21.64
CA ASN A 185 4.26 -2.61 20.43
C ASN A 185 3.54 -3.95 20.55
N LEU A 186 3.56 -4.62 21.72
CA LEU A 186 2.80 -5.85 21.96
C LEU A 186 1.29 -5.59 21.94
N SER A 187 0.85 -4.42 22.42
CA SER A 187 -0.55 -3.98 22.31
C SER A 187 -0.98 -3.81 20.85
N LEU A 188 -0.17 -3.13 20.04
CA LEU A 188 -0.41 -2.98 18.60
C LEU A 188 -0.35 -4.32 17.85
N LEU A 189 0.55 -5.23 18.24
CA LEU A 189 0.60 -6.60 17.71
C LEU A 189 -0.70 -7.35 18.00
N LYS A 190 -1.27 -7.18 19.20
CA LYS A 190 -2.54 -7.81 19.55
C LYS A 190 -3.68 -7.26 18.68
N LEU A 191 -3.72 -5.94 18.42
CA LEU A 191 -4.68 -5.36 17.48
C LEU A 191 -4.49 -5.86 16.04
N ARG A 192 -3.24 -5.94 15.55
CA ARG A 192 -2.91 -6.56 14.25
C ARG A 192 -3.44 -7.98 14.16
N ASN A 193 -3.22 -8.81 15.18
CA ASN A 193 -3.72 -10.19 15.22
C ASN A 193 -5.26 -10.24 15.20
N LEU A 194 -5.94 -9.33 15.91
CA LEU A 194 -7.40 -9.20 15.84
C LEU A 194 -7.89 -8.78 14.43
N ASP A 195 -7.15 -7.92 13.72
CA ASP A 195 -7.48 -7.56 12.34
C ASP A 195 -7.36 -8.74 11.38
N ILE A 196 -6.39 -9.65 11.58
CA ILE A 196 -6.25 -10.88 10.78
C ILE A 196 -7.49 -11.76 10.99
N GLU A 197 -7.89 -11.98 12.25
CA GLU A 197 -9.11 -12.74 12.56
C GLU A 197 -10.36 -12.10 11.97
N LEU A 198 -10.50 -10.78 12.11
CA LEU A 198 -11.63 -10.05 11.56
C LEU A 198 -11.65 -10.11 10.04
N ALA A 199 -10.50 -10.00 9.38
CA ALA A 199 -10.41 -10.10 7.92
C ALA A 199 -10.89 -11.47 7.40
N GLU A 200 -10.49 -12.54 8.07
CA GLU A 200 -10.95 -13.91 7.77
C GLU A 200 -12.45 -14.09 8.01
N GLN A 201 -12.95 -13.67 9.19
CA GLN A 201 -14.37 -13.77 9.55
C GLN A 201 -15.27 -12.99 8.60
N GLU A 202 -14.81 -11.81 8.18
CA GLU A 202 -15.57 -10.91 7.33
C GLU A 202 -15.29 -11.13 5.83
N GLY A 203 -14.39 -12.06 5.46
CA GLY A 203 -14.07 -12.36 4.06
C GLY A 203 -13.51 -11.16 3.28
N VAL A 204 -12.77 -10.28 3.97
CA VAL A 204 -12.08 -9.12 3.39
C VAL A 204 -10.58 -9.40 3.29
N ARG A 205 -9.84 -8.59 2.52
CA ARG A 205 -8.38 -8.74 2.47
C ARG A 205 -7.71 -8.09 3.67
N PHE A 206 -6.51 -8.55 4.00
CA PHE A 206 -5.67 -7.98 5.04
C PHE A 206 -4.38 -7.39 4.43
N ALA A 207 -3.95 -6.23 4.94
CA ALA A 207 -2.65 -5.64 4.65
C ALA A 207 -1.84 -5.54 5.96
N ASP A 208 -0.77 -6.33 6.05
CA ASP A 208 0.08 -6.35 7.22
C ASP A 208 1.09 -5.20 7.19
N VAL A 209 0.75 -4.09 7.83
CA VAL A 209 1.64 -2.93 7.99
C VAL A 209 2.62 -3.16 9.15
N TYR A 210 2.13 -3.77 10.22
CA TYR A 210 2.85 -3.91 11.48
C TYR A 210 4.14 -4.73 11.30
N TRP A 211 4.03 -5.94 10.73
CA TRP A 211 5.16 -6.87 10.72
C TRP A 211 6.33 -6.41 9.85
N PRO A 212 6.10 -5.90 8.62
CA PRO A 212 7.18 -5.33 7.83
C PRO A 212 7.80 -4.10 8.48
N MET A 213 7.02 -3.25 9.15
CA MET A 213 7.58 -2.10 9.88
C MET A 213 8.44 -2.53 11.07
N LEU A 214 7.99 -3.52 11.84
CA LEU A 214 8.75 -4.04 12.99
C LEU A 214 10.10 -4.62 12.54
N THR A 215 10.07 -5.52 11.55
CA THR A 215 11.27 -6.22 11.11
C THR A 215 12.23 -5.32 10.34
N ALA A 216 11.73 -4.50 9.40
CA ALA A 216 12.57 -3.54 8.68
C ALA A 216 13.16 -2.46 9.61
N GLY A 217 12.38 -1.98 10.59
CA GLY A 217 12.85 -1.03 11.59
C GLY A 217 13.98 -1.59 12.43
N PHE A 218 13.81 -2.82 12.94
CA PHE A 218 14.86 -3.52 13.68
C PHE A 218 16.13 -3.70 12.83
N THR A 219 16.00 -4.23 11.60
CA THR A 219 17.13 -4.41 10.68
C THR A 219 17.85 -3.09 10.40
N ALA A 220 17.10 -2.01 10.18
CA ALA A 220 17.68 -0.69 9.93
C ALA A 220 18.44 -0.16 11.15
N GLN A 221 17.93 -0.34 12.36
CA GLN A 221 18.63 0.08 13.58
C GLN A 221 19.91 -0.71 13.82
N GLN A 222 19.92 -2.01 13.52
CA GLN A 222 21.14 -2.82 13.59
C GLN A 222 22.19 -2.37 12.55
N LYS A 223 21.74 -1.97 11.35
CA LYS A 223 22.62 -1.61 10.23
C LYS A 223 23.11 -0.17 10.27
N TYR A 224 22.25 0.77 10.65
CA TYR A 224 22.47 2.22 10.52
C TYR A 224 22.47 2.96 11.85
N GLY A 225 22.13 2.29 12.96
CA GLY A 225 22.11 2.85 14.30
C GLY A 225 20.71 3.28 14.78
N LYS A 226 20.61 3.56 16.08
CA LYS A 226 19.34 3.84 16.78
C LYS A 226 18.60 5.09 16.29
N ASP A 227 19.30 6.01 15.64
CA ASP A 227 18.72 7.24 15.09
C ASP A 227 17.82 6.95 13.87
N TYR A 228 17.93 5.77 13.26
CA TYR A 228 17.00 5.33 12.23
C TYR A 228 15.65 4.96 12.86
N MET A 229 14.61 5.73 12.55
CA MET A 229 13.30 5.63 13.21
C MET A 229 12.21 5.40 12.17
N ILE A 230 11.98 4.13 11.83
CA ILE A 230 10.96 3.76 10.84
C ILE A 230 9.55 4.22 11.25
N SER A 231 9.29 4.33 12.55
CA SER A 231 8.03 4.83 13.12
C SER A 231 7.98 6.36 13.26
N GLY A 232 8.99 7.08 12.78
CA GLY A 232 9.12 8.54 12.93
C GLY A 232 9.94 8.97 14.15
N LYS A 233 10.44 10.21 14.12
CA LYS A 233 11.27 10.78 15.19
C LYS A 233 10.50 11.02 16.49
N ASP A 234 9.19 11.16 16.40
CA ASP A 234 8.33 11.22 17.57
C ASP A 234 8.02 9.80 18.10
N GLY A 235 8.18 8.78 17.26
CA GLY A 235 7.93 7.38 17.58
C GLY A 235 6.54 6.88 17.17
N VAL A 236 5.72 7.73 16.55
CA VAL A 236 4.35 7.42 16.13
C VAL A 236 4.09 7.71 14.65
N HIS A 237 4.59 8.83 14.12
CA HIS A 237 4.30 9.32 12.76
C HIS A 237 5.46 9.06 11.79
N PRO A 238 5.38 7.99 10.96
CA PRO A 238 6.49 7.60 10.09
C PRO A 238 6.85 8.67 9.05
N GLY A 239 8.14 8.80 8.78
CA GLY A 239 8.67 9.53 7.63
C GLY A 239 8.60 8.71 6.33
N TRP A 240 9.33 9.13 5.29
CA TRP A 240 9.24 8.51 3.96
C TRP A 240 9.60 7.03 3.96
N ALA A 241 10.58 6.58 4.76
CA ALA A 241 10.91 5.16 4.81
C ALA A 241 9.75 4.32 5.36
N GLY A 242 9.23 4.65 6.56
CA GLY A 242 8.12 3.90 7.13
C GLY A 242 6.84 3.98 6.29
N GLN A 243 6.51 5.15 5.75
CA GLN A 243 5.37 5.36 4.84
C GLN A 243 5.52 4.53 3.55
N THR A 244 6.74 4.28 3.08
CA THR A 244 7.00 3.37 1.93
C THR A 244 6.71 1.92 2.30
N VAL A 245 7.08 1.48 3.51
CA VAL A 245 6.74 0.14 4.01
C VAL A 245 5.23 -0.05 4.14
N MET A 246 4.51 0.98 4.61
CA MET A 246 3.05 0.99 4.64
C MET A 246 2.45 0.86 3.23
N ALA A 247 2.91 1.67 2.27
CA ALA A 247 2.43 1.61 0.89
C ALA A 247 2.69 0.23 0.25
N TYR A 248 3.86 -0.36 0.52
CA TYR A 248 4.20 -1.72 0.09
C TYR A 248 3.19 -2.76 0.61
N ALA A 249 2.84 -2.70 1.91
CA ALA A 249 1.88 -3.61 2.52
C ALA A 249 0.49 -3.48 1.85
N PHE A 250 0.00 -2.25 1.65
CA PHE A 250 -1.31 -2.02 1.02
C PHE A 250 -1.33 -2.39 -0.46
N LEU A 251 -0.29 -2.08 -1.24
CA LEU A 251 -0.21 -2.48 -2.65
C LEU A 251 -0.22 -4.02 -2.79
N LYS A 252 0.45 -4.74 -1.89
CA LYS A 252 0.33 -6.21 -1.85
C LYS A 252 -1.04 -6.69 -1.39
N GLY A 253 -1.66 -6.04 -0.41
CA GLY A 253 -3.03 -6.31 0.02
C GLY A 253 -4.04 -6.17 -1.13
N LEU A 254 -3.87 -5.14 -1.97
CA LEU A 254 -4.65 -4.91 -3.19
C LEU A 254 -4.37 -5.96 -4.30
N GLY A 255 -3.33 -6.77 -4.15
CA GLY A 255 -2.98 -7.86 -5.06
C GLY A 255 -2.13 -7.44 -6.26
N LEU A 256 -1.40 -6.32 -6.16
CA LEU A 256 -0.49 -5.89 -7.22
C LEU A 256 0.73 -6.81 -7.25
N THR A 257 1.09 -7.26 -8.46
CA THR A 257 2.16 -8.25 -8.66
C THR A 257 3.49 -7.63 -9.00
N GLY A 258 3.55 -6.34 -9.39
CA GLY A 258 4.79 -5.66 -9.74
C GLY A 258 5.38 -5.97 -11.10
N GLU A 259 4.68 -6.72 -11.95
CA GLU A 259 5.13 -7.01 -13.31
C GLU A 259 4.94 -5.76 -14.18
N ILE A 260 5.96 -4.92 -14.31
CA ILE A 260 5.90 -3.69 -15.12
C ILE A 260 5.97 -4.06 -16.60
N GLY A 261 6.93 -4.88 -16.99
CA GLY A 261 7.07 -5.36 -18.36
C GLY A 261 8.36 -6.15 -18.57
N THR A 262 8.53 -6.71 -19.76
CA THR A 262 9.74 -7.41 -20.17
C THR A 262 10.15 -6.97 -21.56
N LEU A 263 11.42 -6.62 -21.70
CA LEU A 263 12.11 -6.41 -22.97
C LEU A 263 12.99 -7.61 -23.23
N THR A 264 12.86 -8.23 -24.40
CA THR A 264 13.73 -9.31 -24.83
C THR A 264 14.39 -8.89 -26.14
N TRP A 265 15.72 -8.87 -26.16
CA TRP A 265 16.50 -8.52 -27.34
C TRP A 265 17.40 -9.67 -27.76
N ASP A 266 17.39 -10.03 -29.04
CA ASP A 266 18.36 -10.94 -29.63
C ASP A 266 19.42 -10.13 -30.36
N ALA A 267 20.64 -10.08 -29.78
CA ALA A 267 21.70 -9.23 -30.29
C ALA A 267 22.24 -9.70 -31.66
N THR A 268 22.16 -11.00 -31.94
CA THR A 268 22.61 -11.57 -33.21
C THR A 268 21.60 -11.27 -34.32
N ALA A 269 20.32 -11.50 -34.06
CA ALA A 269 19.26 -11.20 -35.02
C ALA A 269 18.97 -9.69 -35.16
N GLY A 270 19.38 -8.87 -34.18
CA GLY A 270 19.06 -7.45 -34.13
C GLY A 270 17.57 -7.16 -33.91
N THR A 271 16.82 -8.13 -33.35
CA THR A 271 15.36 -8.04 -33.14
C THR A 271 15.03 -7.98 -31.65
N ALA A 272 13.92 -7.33 -31.29
CA ALA A 272 13.45 -7.28 -29.92
C ALA A 272 11.93 -7.39 -29.82
N THR A 273 11.46 -7.76 -28.64
CA THR A 273 10.06 -7.75 -28.24
C THR A 273 9.90 -7.03 -26.91
N ALA A 274 8.76 -6.40 -26.71
CA ALA A 274 8.41 -5.67 -25.50
C ALA A 274 6.98 -6.02 -25.06
N SER A 275 6.70 -5.98 -23.76
CA SER A 275 5.39 -6.28 -23.19
C SER A 275 4.93 -5.20 -22.21
N GLY A 276 3.70 -5.28 -21.68
CA GLY A 276 3.28 -4.48 -20.52
C GLY A 276 3.11 -2.98 -20.74
N GLY A 277 2.89 -2.51 -21.98
CA GLY A 277 2.77 -1.08 -22.28
C GLY A 277 4.09 -0.42 -22.73
N HIS A 278 5.05 -1.23 -23.14
CA HIS A 278 6.27 -0.80 -23.81
C HIS A 278 6.19 -1.15 -25.29
N GLU A 279 6.19 -0.14 -26.15
CA GLU A 279 6.20 -0.27 -27.60
C GLU A 279 7.63 -0.14 -28.12
N LEU A 280 8.05 -1.07 -28.97
CA LEU A 280 9.36 -1.03 -29.63
C LEU A 280 9.23 -0.22 -30.92
N ASN A 281 9.88 0.94 -30.96
CA ASN A 281 9.87 1.82 -32.12
C ASN A 281 10.95 1.40 -33.13
N ALA A 282 12.12 0.98 -32.63
CA ALA A 282 13.23 0.48 -33.44
C ALA A 282 14.17 -0.39 -32.61
N ALA A 283 14.79 -1.39 -33.23
CA ALA A 283 15.87 -2.17 -32.67
C ALA A 283 17.04 -2.23 -33.67
N THR A 284 18.26 -2.11 -33.16
CA THR A 284 19.51 -2.30 -33.90
C THR A 284 20.40 -3.31 -33.18
N HIS A 285 21.61 -3.54 -33.68
CA HIS A 285 22.61 -4.40 -33.02
C HIS A 285 23.18 -3.82 -31.71
N THR A 286 22.88 -2.57 -31.35
CA THR A 286 23.34 -1.98 -30.07
C THR A 286 22.33 -1.09 -29.37
N GLU A 287 21.18 -0.79 -29.98
CA GLU A 287 20.18 0.11 -29.41
C GLU A 287 18.76 -0.41 -29.54
N LEU A 288 17.97 -0.18 -28.50
CA LEU A 288 16.52 -0.37 -28.47
C LEU A 288 15.88 0.99 -28.22
N LYS A 289 15.00 1.45 -29.12
CA LYS A 289 14.22 2.68 -28.97
C LYS A 289 12.78 2.32 -28.69
N LEU A 290 12.23 2.87 -27.62
CA LEU A 290 10.89 2.54 -27.13
C LEU A 290 10.06 3.77 -26.85
N THR A 291 8.74 3.61 -26.94
CA THR A 291 7.75 4.49 -26.32
C THR A 291 7.03 3.69 -25.24
N SER A 292 6.93 4.23 -24.03
CA SER A 292 6.36 3.51 -22.88
C SER A 292 5.24 4.30 -22.23
N THR A 293 4.08 3.65 -22.05
CA THR A 293 2.90 4.22 -21.38
C THR A 293 2.76 3.73 -19.93
N ARG A 294 3.52 2.70 -19.56
CA ARG A 294 3.62 2.17 -18.21
C ARG A 294 5.01 2.43 -17.65
N TYR A 295 5.08 2.93 -16.43
CA TYR A 295 6.34 3.33 -15.81
C TYR A 295 6.78 2.27 -14.78
N PRO A 296 8.08 2.04 -14.60
CA PRO A 296 8.56 1.56 -13.33
C PRO A 296 8.33 2.62 -12.24
N PHE A 297 8.12 2.18 -11.01
CA PHE A 297 8.12 3.06 -9.85
C PHE A 297 9.49 3.70 -9.70
N CYS A 298 9.53 5.02 -9.63
CA CYS A 298 10.77 5.79 -9.52
C CYS A 298 10.81 6.50 -8.16
N ALA A 299 11.85 6.23 -7.38
CA ALA A 299 12.10 6.90 -6.11
C ALA A 299 13.22 7.94 -6.30
N PRO A 300 13.04 9.20 -5.83
CA PRO A 300 14.11 10.18 -5.79
C PRO A 300 15.36 9.65 -5.07
N GLU A 301 16.52 10.23 -5.38
CA GLU A 301 17.75 9.90 -4.65
C GLU A 301 17.62 10.19 -3.16
N GLY A 302 18.35 9.44 -2.35
CA GLY A 302 18.34 9.55 -0.90
C GLY A 302 19.41 8.69 -0.27
N ASP A 303 19.92 9.12 0.88
CA ASP A 303 20.87 8.37 1.68
C ASP A 303 20.17 7.16 2.31
N LEU A 304 20.62 5.94 1.97
CA LEU A 304 20.01 4.70 2.45
C LEU A 304 20.11 4.55 3.98
N SER A 305 21.01 5.27 4.64
CA SER A 305 21.14 5.29 6.11
C SER A 305 20.16 6.24 6.81
N LYS A 306 19.36 7.00 6.05
CA LYS A 306 18.36 7.94 6.57
C LYS A 306 16.94 7.44 6.30
N ASP A 307 16.08 7.59 7.31
CA ASP A 307 14.66 7.21 7.30
C ASP A 307 13.75 8.24 6.59
N ASP A 308 14.33 9.29 6.05
CA ASP A 308 13.67 10.43 5.41
C ASP A 308 13.46 10.27 3.90
N ASN A 309 13.74 9.09 3.34
CA ASN A 309 13.58 8.84 1.90
C ASN A 309 13.03 7.45 1.58
N ILE A 310 12.41 7.35 0.40
CA ILE A 310 11.74 6.13 -0.10
C ILE A 310 12.77 5.01 -0.35
N ARG A 311 13.95 5.34 -0.89
CA ARG A 311 14.97 4.36 -1.28
C ARG A 311 15.51 3.58 -0.09
N SER A 312 15.65 4.23 1.06
CA SER A 312 16.07 3.56 2.29
C SER A 312 15.14 2.40 2.65
N ALA A 313 13.82 2.60 2.58
CA ALA A 313 12.86 1.51 2.78
C ALA A 313 12.93 0.45 1.68
N MET A 314 13.07 0.84 0.42
CA MET A 314 13.23 -0.12 -0.69
C MET A 314 14.48 -1.00 -0.55
N ALA A 315 15.48 -0.59 0.23
CA ALA A 315 16.65 -1.41 0.56
C ALA A 315 16.43 -2.36 1.75
N LEU A 316 15.31 -2.22 2.47
CA LEU A 316 14.93 -3.02 3.66
C LEU A 316 13.79 -3.99 3.40
N ILE A 317 12.93 -3.68 2.43
CA ILE A 317 11.81 -4.53 1.98
C ILE A 317 12.00 -4.92 0.51
N PRO A 318 11.48 -6.07 0.05
CA PRO A 318 11.63 -6.54 -1.33
C PRO A 318 10.69 -5.80 -2.29
N PHE A 319 10.78 -4.46 -2.32
CA PHE A 319 9.89 -3.61 -3.10
C PHE A 319 10.11 -3.82 -4.59
N ASN A 320 11.36 -3.83 -5.05
CA ASN A 320 11.64 -4.00 -6.47
C ASN A 320 11.27 -5.40 -6.96
N GLU A 321 11.57 -6.42 -6.16
CA GLU A 321 11.30 -7.81 -6.43
C GLU A 321 9.79 -8.10 -6.44
N SER A 322 8.99 -7.38 -5.65
CA SER A 322 7.55 -7.66 -5.50
C SER A 322 6.64 -6.70 -6.27
N LEU A 323 7.05 -5.46 -6.46
CA LEU A 323 6.19 -4.38 -6.98
C LEU A 323 6.80 -3.62 -8.17
N ASN A 324 8.06 -3.84 -8.55
CA ASN A 324 8.71 -2.98 -9.54
C ASN A 324 9.69 -3.73 -10.46
N ARG A 325 9.19 -4.71 -11.22
CA ARG A 325 9.99 -5.53 -12.14
C ARG A 325 9.81 -5.08 -13.58
N PHE A 326 10.78 -4.31 -14.09
CA PHE A 326 10.92 -4.01 -15.51
C PHE A 326 12.16 -4.72 -16.05
N ILE A 327 11.94 -5.89 -16.67
CA ILE A 327 13.01 -6.85 -16.94
C ILE A 327 13.60 -6.67 -18.34
N LEU A 328 14.93 -6.63 -18.45
CA LEU A 328 15.65 -6.75 -19.72
C LEU A 328 16.30 -8.13 -19.81
N VAL A 329 15.96 -8.87 -20.86
CA VAL A 329 16.58 -10.15 -21.25
C VAL A 329 17.35 -9.95 -22.55
N VAL A 330 18.62 -10.35 -22.60
CA VAL A 330 19.43 -10.32 -23.82
C VAL A 330 19.81 -11.75 -24.20
N LYS A 331 19.38 -12.17 -25.39
CA LYS A 331 19.79 -13.42 -26.03
C LYS A 331 21.01 -13.17 -26.89
N ASN A 332 21.92 -14.14 -26.90
CA ASN A 332 23.12 -14.12 -27.73
C ASN A 332 23.96 -12.85 -27.52
N ALA A 333 24.19 -12.47 -26.25
CA ALA A 333 24.89 -11.24 -25.91
C ALA A 333 26.25 -11.14 -26.65
N PRO A 334 26.64 -9.94 -27.12
CA PRO A 334 27.78 -9.77 -28.03
C PRO A 334 29.16 -10.03 -27.39
N ALA A 335 29.25 -10.08 -26.06
CA ALA A 335 30.46 -10.38 -25.32
C ALA A 335 30.13 -10.99 -23.95
N GLU A 336 31.13 -11.58 -23.29
CA GLU A 336 31.01 -12.13 -21.94
C GLU A 336 30.59 -11.08 -20.90
N ASN A 337 31.00 -9.82 -21.10
CA ASN A 337 30.53 -8.68 -20.35
C ASN A 337 29.97 -7.63 -21.31
N CYS A 338 28.80 -7.09 -20.98
CA CYS A 338 28.17 -6.04 -21.76
C CYS A 338 27.83 -4.84 -20.89
N ALA A 339 28.11 -3.65 -21.40
CA ALA A 339 27.68 -2.39 -20.83
C ALA A 339 26.24 -2.11 -21.29
N VAL A 340 25.34 -1.94 -20.33
CA VAL A 340 23.95 -1.52 -20.55
C VAL A 340 23.81 -0.09 -20.06
N THR A 341 23.40 0.81 -20.96
CA THR A 341 23.13 2.21 -20.67
C THR A 341 21.63 2.47 -20.77
N TRP A 342 21.07 3.11 -19.74
CA TRP A 342 19.68 3.54 -19.72
C TRP A 342 19.55 4.84 -18.94
N GLY A 343 19.02 5.88 -19.61
CA GLY A 343 19.10 7.25 -19.10
C GLY A 343 20.56 7.70 -18.93
N PRO A 344 20.92 8.37 -17.82
CA PRO A 344 22.29 8.84 -17.58
C PRO A 344 23.23 7.75 -17.03
N THR A 345 22.70 6.55 -16.72
CA THR A 345 23.44 5.52 -15.99
C THR A 345 23.90 4.41 -16.93
N THR A 346 25.13 3.93 -16.73
CA THR A 346 25.68 2.74 -17.38
C THR A 346 26.12 1.71 -16.34
N ARG A 347 25.79 0.43 -16.56
CA ARG A 347 26.22 -0.69 -15.73
C ARG A 347 26.72 -1.85 -16.59
N THR A 348 27.68 -2.61 -16.07
CA THR A 348 28.22 -3.79 -16.74
C THR A 348 27.61 -5.05 -16.16
N TYR A 349 27.19 -5.96 -17.02
CA TYR A 349 26.62 -7.25 -16.66
C TYR A 349 27.30 -8.38 -17.42
N SER A 350 27.38 -9.55 -16.81
CA SER A 350 27.79 -10.75 -17.53
C SER A 350 26.70 -11.18 -18.52
N LYS A 351 27.11 -11.89 -19.57
CA LYS A 351 26.21 -12.55 -20.52
C LYS A 351 25.16 -13.41 -19.80
N ALA A 352 25.60 -14.23 -18.84
CA ALA A 352 24.70 -15.08 -18.07
C ALA A 352 23.64 -14.30 -17.27
N ALA A 353 24.00 -13.13 -16.71
CA ALA A 353 23.05 -12.28 -16.00
C ALA A 353 22.01 -11.68 -16.96
N LEU A 354 22.44 -11.22 -18.14
CA LEU A 354 21.55 -10.66 -19.14
C LEU A 354 20.63 -11.72 -19.78
N GLU A 355 21.12 -12.94 -19.98
CA GLU A 355 20.30 -14.07 -20.47
C GLU A 355 19.25 -14.49 -19.44
N LYS A 356 19.58 -14.44 -18.14
CA LYS A 356 18.62 -14.67 -17.05
C LYS A 356 17.59 -13.54 -16.91
N GLY A 357 18.00 -12.32 -17.21
CA GLY A 357 17.21 -11.12 -17.10
C GLY A 357 17.61 -10.26 -15.90
N ILE A 358 17.82 -8.95 -16.15
CA ILE A 358 18.12 -7.95 -15.13
C ILE A 358 16.90 -7.04 -14.89
N ASN A 359 16.75 -6.50 -13.69
CA ASN A 359 15.65 -5.58 -13.38
C ASN A 359 16.11 -4.13 -13.56
N LEU A 360 15.75 -3.52 -14.69
CA LEU A 360 16.11 -2.14 -15.02
C LEU A 360 15.67 -1.17 -13.93
N ALA A 361 14.49 -1.35 -13.36
CA ALA A 361 13.94 -0.47 -12.34
C ALA A 361 14.72 -0.51 -11.01
N ALA A 362 15.34 -1.65 -10.69
CA ALA A 362 16.17 -1.80 -9.50
C ALA A 362 17.58 -1.23 -9.70
N ASP A 363 18.16 -1.52 -10.87
CA ASP A 363 19.57 -1.24 -11.11
C ASP A 363 19.80 0.22 -11.56
N PHE A 364 18.85 0.82 -12.28
CA PHE A 364 18.96 2.16 -12.85
C PHE A 364 18.05 3.12 -12.09
N ALA A 365 18.55 3.57 -10.96
CA ALA A 365 17.78 4.34 -10.00
C ALA A 365 17.42 5.74 -10.52
N ASP A 366 18.32 6.36 -11.29
CA ASP A 366 17.96 7.48 -12.16
C ASP A 366 17.83 6.97 -13.61
N ASN A 367 16.64 7.14 -14.17
CA ASN A 367 16.26 6.60 -15.46
C ASN A 367 15.30 7.57 -16.20
N PRO A 368 14.99 7.31 -17.49
CA PRO A 368 14.15 8.19 -18.30
C PRO A 368 12.75 8.48 -17.76
N PHE A 369 12.24 7.69 -16.80
CA PHE A 369 10.94 7.93 -16.18
C PHE A 369 11.01 8.81 -14.93
N SER A 370 12.18 9.08 -14.34
CA SER A 370 12.34 9.81 -13.07
C SER A 370 11.55 11.12 -13.04
N GLY A 371 11.75 11.98 -14.05
CA GLY A 371 11.10 13.29 -14.13
C GLY A 371 9.58 13.20 -14.34
N SER A 372 9.13 12.30 -15.22
CA SER A 372 7.69 12.10 -15.49
C SER A 372 6.97 11.50 -14.29
N PHE A 373 7.59 10.55 -13.58
CA PHE A 373 7.03 9.97 -12.35
C PHE A 373 6.91 11.02 -11.24
N GLU A 374 7.90 11.92 -11.10
CA GLU A 374 7.82 13.01 -10.13
C GLU A 374 6.69 13.99 -10.47
N ASN A 375 6.41 14.26 -11.75
CA ASN A 375 5.26 15.07 -12.16
C ASN A 375 3.92 14.42 -11.75
N VAL A 376 3.77 13.10 -11.93
CA VAL A 376 2.61 12.34 -11.43
C VAL A 376 2.51 12.48 -9.91
N SER A 377 3.60 12.22 -9.20
CA SER A 377 3.67 12.30 -7.74
C SER A 377 3.26 13.68 -7.20
N LYS A 378 3.70 14.77 -7.84
CA LYS A 378 3.30 16.14 -7.48
C LYS A 378 1.83 16.42 -7.74
N ALA A 379 1.28 15.94 -8.86
CA ALA A 379 -0.13 16.10 -9.18
C ALA A 379 -1.03 15.32 -8.19
N VAL A 380 -0.61 14.13 -7.78
CA VAL A 380 -1.25 13.36 -6.69
C VAL A 380 -1.27 14.16 -5.40
N PHE A 381 -0.13 14.72 -4.99
CA PHE A 381 -0.06 15.52 -3.75
C PHE A 381 -1.02 16.71 -3.79
N ALA A 382 -0.99 17.51 -4.86
CA ALA A 382 -1.87 18.67 -5.01
C ALA A 382 -3.36 18.28 -4.91
N LYS A 383 -3.74 17.16 -5.52
CA LYS A 383 -5.10 16.61 -5.40
C LYS A 383 -5.43 16.18 -3.97
N GLN A 384 -4.58 15.38 -3.32
CA GLN A 384 -4.83 14.86 -1.97
C GLN A 384 -4.81 15.95 -0.89
N ASP A 385 -4.02 17.00 -1.09
CA ASP A 385 -4.01 18.19 -0.22
C ASP A 385 -5.37 18.90 -0.25
N TYR A 386 -5.92 19.12 -1.46
CA TYR A 386 -7.27 19.64 -1.60
C TYR A 386 -8.34 18.70 -1.02
N GLU A 387 -8.20 17.38 -1.19
CA GLU A 387 -9.11 16.40 -0.59
C GLU A 387 -9.12 16.48 0.95
N THR A 388 -7.96 16.75 1.57
CA THR A 388 -7.88 17.00 3.04
C THR A 388 -8.68 18.25 3.41
N ARG A 389 -8.49 19.35 2.67
CA ARG A 389 -9.24 20.60 2.90
C ARG A 389 -10.75 20.41 2.69
N GLN A 390 -11.14 19.73 1.60
CA GLN A 390 -12.53 19.43 1.29
C GLN A 390 -13.23 18.75 2.45
N ILE A 391 -12.64 17.67 2.97
CA ILE A 391 -13.24 16.91 4.07
C ILE A 391 -13.10 17.68 5.38
N LYS A 392 -11.89 17.97 5.85
CA LYS A 392 -11.69 18.47 7.22
C LYS A 392 -12.18 19.90 7.44
N GLN A 393 -12.09 20.77 6.44
CA GLN A 393 -12.38 22.19 6.62
C GLN A 393 -13.74 22.56 6.05
N LEU A 394 -14.11 22.05 4.88
CA LEU A 394 -15.34 22.49 4.21
C LEU A 394 -16.54 21.65 4.65
N PHE A 395 -16.43 20.32 4.67
CA PHE A 395 -17.55 19.45 5.11
C PHE A 395 -17.81 19.59 6.61
N HIS A 396 -16.75 19.70 7.40
CA HIS A 396 -16.84 19.82 8.87
C HIS A 396 -16.69 21.27 9.36
N GLY A 397 -16.79 22.25 8.45
CA GLY A 397 -16.77 23.68 8.76
C GLY A 397 -18.14 24.36 8.61
N PRO A 398 -18.17 25.70 8.65
CA PRO A 398 -19.42 26.47 8.55
C PRO A 398 -20.23 26.18 7.28
N GLU A 399 -19.55 25.96 6.14
CA GLU A 399 -20.20 25.68 4.86
C GLU A 399 -20.95 24.35 4.89
N GLY A 400 -20.30 23.27 5.31
CA GLY A 400 -20.92 21.95 5.42
C GLY A 400 -22.00 21.88 6.52
N ALA A 401 -21.84 22.66 7.61
CA ALA A 401 -22.86 22.79 8.64
C ALA A 401 -24.12 23.52 8.13
N ALA A 402 -23.96 24.46 7.20
CA ALA A 402 -25.07 25.17 6.57
C ALA A 402 -25.77 24.31 5.51
N ASP A 403 -25.00 23.70 4.60
CA ASP A 403 -25.51 22.81 3.56
C ASP A 403 -24.39 21.87 3.04
N LEU A 404 -24.39 20.64 3.55
CA LEU A 404 -23.41 19.62 3.18
C LEU A 404 -23.51 19.21 1.71
N ASP A 405 -24.71 19.17 1.14
CA ASP A 405 -24.91 18.71 -0.24
C ASP A 405 -24.44 19.77 -1.25
N ALA A 406 -24.76 21.05 -1.01
CA ALA A 406 -24.23 22.16 -1.79
C ALA A 406 -22.71 22.26 -1.66
N THR A 407 -22.17 22.08 -0.44
CA THR A 407 -20.72 22.08 -0.18
C THR A 407 -20.03 20.94 -0.94
N ALA A 408 -20.58 19.73 -0.91
CA ALA A 408 -20.07 18.60 -1.67
C ALA A 408 -20.06 18.87 -3.18
N ALA A 409 -21.17 19.40 -3.72
CA ALA A 409 -21.27 19.70 -5.15
C ALA A 409 -20.27 20.78 -5.60
N LEU A 410 -20.09 21.84 -4.81
CA LEU A 410 -19.14 22.92 -5.12
C LEU A 410 -17.69 22.44 -5.04
N THR A 411 -17.36 21.70 -3.98
CA THR A 411 -15.98 21.23 -3.77
C THR A 411 -15.56 20.17 -4.79
N GLU A 412 -16.48 19.36 -5.31
CA GLU A 412 -16.16 18.46 -6.42
C GLU A 412 -15.85 19.20 -7.72
N LYS A 413 -16.50 20.34 -8.00
CA LYS A 413 -16.15 21.19 -9.14
C LYS A 413 -14.73 21.76 -8.99
N ALA A 414 -14.34 22.13 -7.77
CA ALA A 414 -12.99 22.63 -7.49
C ALA A 414 -11.92 21.51 -7.47
N ARG A 415 -12.29 20.27 -7.14
CA ARG A 415 -11.39 19.11 -7.23
C ARG A 415 -11.17 18.63 -8.66
N ALA A 416 -12.17 18.75 -9.53
CA ALA A 416 -12.13 18.20 -10.89
C ALA A 416 -10.89 18.66 -11.71
N PRO A 417 -10.47 19.95 -11.71
CA PRO A 417 -9.24 20.36 -12.36
C PRO A 417 -7.97 19.65 -11.85
N LEU A 418 -7.91 19.30 -10.56
CA LEU A 418 -6.77 18.57 -9.97
C LEU A 418 -6.75 17.11 -10.43
N VAL A 419 -7.92 16.48 -10.58
CA VAL A 419 -8.07 15.15 -11.18
C VAL A 419 -7.60 15.16 -12.63
N GLU A 420 -8.01 16.16 -13.41
CA GLU A 420 -7.59 16.30 -14.80
C GLU A 420 -6.10 16.62 -14.94
N ALA A 421 -5.53 17.40 -14.02
CA ALA A 421 -4.08 17.64 -13.96
C ALA A 421 -3.31 16.35 -13.68
N LEU A 422 -3.79 15.49 -12.78
CA LEU A 422 -3.21 14.17 -12.53
C LEU A 422 -3.26 13.30 -13.79
N LYS A 423 -4.39 13.20 -14.48
CA LYS A 423 -4.48 12.44 -15.74
C LYS A 423 -3.49 12.93 -16.79
N LYS A 424 -3.37 14.26 -16.96
CA LYS A 424 -2.45 14.88 -17.93
C LYS A 424 -0.98 14.74 -17.55
N SER A 425 -0.67 14.48 -16.28
CA SER A 425 0.71 14.30 -15.83
C SER A 425 1.33 12.97 -16.27
N LEU A 426 0.51 11.97 -16.57
CA LEU A 426 0.95 10.71 -17.14
C LEU A 426 1.04 10.84 -18.67
N VAL A 427 2.26 10.84 -19.20
CA VAL A 427 2.53 10.98 -20.64
C VAL A 427 3.37 9.80 -21.15
N PRO A 428 3.25 9.38 -22.42
CA PRO A 428 4.19 8.40 -22.96
C PRO A 428 5.64 8.89 -22.86
N VAL A 429 6.55 8.02 -22.44
CA VAL A 429 7.99 8.31 -22.34
C VAL A 429 8.71 7.63 -23.48
N ALA A 430 9.34 8.42 -24.36
CA ALA A 430 10.28 7.93 -25.35
C ALA A 430 11.65 7.74 -24.70
N HIS A 431 12.27 6.56 -24.88
CA HIS A 431 13.58 6.26 -24.30
C HIS A 431 14.38 5.27 -25.12
N THR A 432 15.68 5.20 -24.82
CA THR A 432 16.63 4.32 -25.49
C THR A 432 17.39 3.50 -24.46
N ILE A 433 17.59 2.21 -24.74
CA ILE A 433 18.53 1.34 -24.04
C ILE A 433 19.65 0.99 -25.01
N THR A 434 20.89 1.23 -24.61
CA THR A 434 22.08 0.87 -25.40
C THR A 434 22.79 -0.31 -24.75
N ILE A 435 23.19 -1.30 -25.55
CA ILE A 435 23.87 -2.51 -25.08
C ILE A 435 25.09 -2.75 -25.98
N LYS A 436 26.28 -2.76 -25.38
CA LYS A 436 27.56 -2.89 -26.09
C LYS A 436 28.48 -3.87 -25.36
N ALA A 437 29.42 -4.48 -26.07
CA ALA A 437 30.53 -5.18 -25.42
C ALA A 437 31.28 -4.21 -24.48
N ALA A 438 31.60 -4.67 -23.27
CA ALA A 438 32.29 -3.90 -22.24
C ALA A 438 33.80 -4.16 -22.22
#